data_AF-A0A392QMS6-F1
#
_entry.id   AF-A0A392QMS6-F1
#
_cell.length_a   1.000
_cell.length_b   1.000
_cell.length_c   1.000
_cell.angle_alpha   90.00
_cell.angle_beta   90.00
_cell.angle_gamma   90.00
#
_symmetry.space_group_name_H-M   'P 1'
#
loop_
_entity.id
_entity.type
_entity.pdbx_description
1 polymer ?
#
loop_
_entity_poly.entity_id
_entity_poly.type
_entity_poly.pdbx_seq_one_letter_code
_entity_poly.pdbx_strand_id
1 'polypeptide(L)'
;WFCLGFGVDYRQFGSAGMEQFRHIGEVLGSLKALMVLRDEIQINQRQCCLIHDIFTLAFDTISDEIRQNLKLDERATKWKPLEFPLRELCRVFKEGELYIKHCLDSKDWWGKSLTLSQNRDCVEFHIHNLLCYFPAVIEA
;
A
#
# COMPACT_ATOMS: atom_id res chain seq x y z
N TRP A 1 -3.79 -17.73 -2.12
CA TRP A 1 -4.23 -17.65 -0.71
C TRP A 1 -4.72 -16.25 -0.32
N PHE A 2 -5.33 -15.49 -1.26
CA PHE A 2 -5.97 -14.20 -0.97
C PHE A 2 -7.27 -14.09 -1.81
N CYS A 3 -8.17 -15.07 -1.67
CA CYS A 3 -9.43 -15.11 -2.44
C CYS A 3 -10.67 -15.43 -1.60
N LEU A 4 -10.64 -15.32 -0.28
CA LEU A 4 -11.81 -15.65 0.54
C LEU A 4 -12.08 -14.53 1.55
N GLY A 5 -12.85 -13.52 1.14
CA GLY A 5 -13.35 -12.48 2.05
C GLY A 5 -13.99 -11.27 1.36
N PHE A 6 -13.62 -11.00 0.12
CA PHE A 6 -14.26 -9.96 -0.69
C PHE A 6 -15.17 -10.67 -1.68
N GLY A 7 -16.48 -10.70 -1.45
CA GLY A 7 -17.48 -11.17 -2.42
C GLY A 7 -17.51 -10.28 -3.66
N VAL A 8 -16.43 -10.24 -4.42
CA VAL A 8 -16.23 -9.42 -5.61
C VAL A 8 -16.27 -10.35 -6.80
N ASP A 9 -17.31 -10.20 -7.63
CA ASP A 9 -17.41 -10.90 -8.90
C ASP A 9 -16.32 -10.40 -9.86
N TYR A 10 -15.38 -11.28 -10.19
CA TYR A 10 -14.22 -11.01 -11.03
C TYR A 10 -14.55 -10.88 -12.52
N ARG A 11 -15.80 -11.09 -12.95
CA ARG A 11 -16.20 -10.99 -14.37
C ARG A 11 -16.47 -9.56 -14.86
N GLN A 12 -16.26 -8.53 -14.01
CA GLN A 12 -16.60 -7.12 -14.29
C GLN A 12 -15.40 -6.13 -14.15
N PHE A 13 -14.16 -6.56 -14.44
CA PHE A 13 -12.91 -5.76 -14.32
C PHE A 13 -12.59 -4.90 -15.56
N GLY A 14 -13.43 -3.92 -15.91
CA GLY A 14 -13.29 -3.16 -17.15
C GLY A 14 -12.61 -1.78 -17.09
N SER A 15 -12.44 -1.16 -15.92
CA SER A 15 -11.94 0.22 -15.80
C SER A 15 -10.54 0.30 -15.20
N ALA A 16 -9.68 1.17 -15.74
CA ALA A 16 -8.31 1.36 -15.28
C ALA A 16 -8.18 1.71 -13.78
N GLY A 17 -9.14 2.44 -13.18
CA GLY A 17 -9.16 2.73 -11.75
C GLY A 17 -9.26 1.48 -10.86
N MET A 18 -10.17 0.55 -11.18
CA MET A 18 -10.28 -0.74 -10.48
C MET A 18 -8.99 -1.55 -10.56
N GLU A 19 -8.32 -1.49 -11.71
CA GLU A 19 -7.07 -2.21 -11.92
C GLU A 19 -5.92 -1.63 -11.07
N GLN A 20 -5.86 -0.30 -10.91
CA GLN A 20 -4.92 0.32 -9.97
C GLN A 20 -5.19 -0.11 -8.52
N PHE A 21 -6.47 -0.15 -8.11
CA PHE A 21 -6.83 -0.59 -6.77
C PHE A 21 -6.44 -2.06 -6.52
N ARG A 22 -6.65 -2.93 -7.51
CA ARG A 22 -6.21 -4.33 -7.49
C ARG A 22 -4.70 -4.43 -7.27
N HIS A 23 -3.90 -3.65 -8.02
CA HIS A 23 -2.44 -3.62 -7.85
C HIS A 23 -2.01 -3.15 -6.46
N ILE A 24 -2.69 -2.16 -5.86
CA ILE A 24 -2.40 -1.76 -4.47
C ILE A 24 -2.60 -2.95 -3.52
N GLY A 25 -3.70 -3.69 -3.69
CA GLY A 25 -3.99 -4.89 -2.90
C GLY A 25 -2.92 -5.99 -3.05
N GLU A 26 -2.38 -6.18 -4.25
CA GLU A 26 -1.27 -7.13 -4.49
C GLU A 26 0.00 -6.71 -3.76
N VAL A 27 0.36 -5.42 -3.82
CA VAL A 27 1.54 -4.89 -3.12
C VAL A 27 1.37 -5.01 -1.60
N LEU A 28 0.17 -4.71 -1.08
CA LEU A 28 -0.14 -4.90 0.34
C LEU A 28 -0.08 -6.38 0.75
N GLY A 29 -0.53 -7.29 -0.12
CA GLY A 29 -0.38 -8.73 0.09
C GLY A 29 1.09 -9.17 0.17
N SER A 30 1.93 -8.62 -0.70
CA SER A 30 3.39 -8.85 -0.67
C SER A 30 4.01 -8.30 0.62
N LEU A 31 3.64 -7.08 1.02
CA LEU A 31 4.03 -6.48 2.30
C LEU A 31 3.67 -7.36 3.50
N LYS A 32 2.43 -7.85 3.56
CA LYS A 32 1.97 -8.77 4.61
C LYS A 32 2.82 -10.04 4.64
N ALA A 33 3.19 -10.58 3.48
CA ALA A 33 4.06 -11.76 3.39
C ALA A 33 5.49 -11.46 3.90
N LEU A 34 6.07 -10.30 3.60
CA LEU A 34 7.37 -9.89 4.14
C LEU A 34 7.32 -9.71 5.66
N MET A 35 6.25 -9.10 6.18
CA MET A 35 6.09 -8.81 7.61
C MET A 35 5.84 -10.07 8.47
N VAL A 36 5.63 -11.25 7.87
CA VAL A 36 5.72 -12.54 8.59
C VAL A 36 7.11 -12.74 9.19
N LEU A 37 8.15 -12.25 8.51
CA LEU A 37 9.54 -12.32 8.96
C LEU A 37 9.97 -11.07 9.75
N ARG A 38 9.02 -10.32 10.34
CA ARG A 38 9.32 -9.06 11.04
C ARG A 38 10.39 -9.21 12.13
N ASP A 39 10.46 -10.37 12.78
CA ASP A 39 11.39 -10.62 13.90
C ASP A 39 12.85 -10.76 13.40
N GLU A 40 13.04 -10.98 12.10
CA GLU A 40 14.32 -10.99 11.40
C GLU A 40 14.76 -9.57 10.97
N ILE A 41 13.87 -8.57 11.06
CA ILE A 41 14.21 -7.18 10.73
C ILE A 41 15.05 -6.62 11.86
N GLN A 42 16.34 -6.50 11.60
CA GLN A 42 17.27 -6.02 12.61
C GLN A 42 17.41 -4.48 12.62
N ILE A 43 17.07 -3.75 11.53
CA ILE A 43 17.09 -2.25 11.47
C ILE A 43 15.69 -1.72 11.26
N ASN A 44 15.31 -0.67 11.98
CA ASN A 44 14.07 0.07 11.75
C ASN A 44 12.81 -0.80 11.81
N GLN A 45 12.84 -1.91 12.54
CA GLN A 45 11.69 -2.82 12.70
C GLN A 45 10.41 -2.06 13.08
N ARG A 46 10.50 -1.15 14.05
CA ARG A 46 9.36 -0.32 14.48
C ARG A 46 8.84 0.59 13.37
N GLN A 47 9.72 1.14 12.54
CA GLN A 47 9.34 1.96 11.39
C GLN A 47 8.68 1.08 10.31
N CYS A 48 9.22 -0.10 10.03
CA CYS A 48 8.63 -1.07 9.09
C CYS A 48 7.23 -1.50 9.53
N CYS A 49 7.05 -1.79 10.83
CA CYS A 49 5.73 -2.07 11.41
C CYS A 49 4.77 -0.89 11.22
N LEU A 50 5.22 0.34 11.51
CA LEU A 50 4.40 1.54 11.34
C LEU A 50 3.94 1.74 9.89
N ILE A 51 4.85 1.57 8.91
CA ILE A 51 4.51 1.64 7.48
C ILE A 51 3.45 0.59 7.13
N HIS A 52 3.68 -0.66 7.53
CA HIS A 52 2.75 -1.75 7.27
C HIS A 52 1.35 -1.49 7.85
N ASP A 53 1.28 -1.01 9.10
CA ASP A 53 0.02 -0.77 9.79
C ASP A 53 -0.75 0.40 9.15
N ILE A 54 -0.06 1.49 8.82
CA ILE A 54 -0.67 2.65 8.15
C ILE A 54 -1.11 2.30 6.73
N PHE A 55 -0.32 1.53 5.96
CA PHE A 55 -0.70 1.11 4.60
C PHE A 55 -1.90 0.15 4.63
N THR A 56 -1.95 -0.74 5.63
CA THR A 56 -3.12 -1.60 5.85
C THR A 56 -4.36 -0.78 6.14
N LEU A 57 -4.28 0.16 7.09
CA LEU A 57 -5.39 1.03 7.44
C LEU A 57 -5.87 1.89 6.26
N ALA A 58 -4.95 2.45 5.47
CA ALA A 58 -5.28 3.25 4.29
C ALA A 58 -6.02 2.40 3.25
N PHE A 59 -5.56 1.18 2.98
CA PHE A 59 -6.21 0.27 2.05
C PHE A 59 -7.61 -0.15 2.52
N ASP A 60 -7.76 -0.49 3.80
CA ASP A 60 -9.05 -0.88 4.38
C ASP A 60 -10.03 0.30 4.33
N THR A 61 -9.58 1.50 4.66
CA THR A 61 -10.40 2.73 4.58
C THR A 61 -10.88 3.01 3.14
N ILE A 62 -9.98 2.93 2.16
CA ILE A 62 -10.35 3.11 0.74
C ILE A 62 -11.30 2.00 0.28
N SER A 63 -11.07 0.75 0.70
CA SER A 63 -11.95 -0.39 0.40
C SER A 63 -13.37 -0.15 0.88
N ASP A 64 -13.50 0.38 2.10
CA ASP A 64 -14.79 0.64 2.71
C ASP A 64 -15.49 1.83 2.06
N GLU A 65 -14.77 2.91 1.76
CA GLU A 65 -15.29 4.07 1.03
C GLU A 65 -15.81 3.66 -0.36
N ILE A 66 -15.05 2.83 -1.08
CA ILE A 66 -15.46 2.28 -2.38
C ILE A 66 -16.74 1.43 -2.21
N ARG A 67 -16.79 0.54 -1.21
CA ARG A 67 -17.99 -0.29 -0.98
C ARG A 67 -19.23 0.53 -0.65
N GLN A 68 -19.08 1.62 0.09
CA GLN A 68 -20.20 2.47 0.50
C GLN A 68 -20.72 3.35 -0.64
N ASN A 69 -19.83 3.92 -1.46
CA ASN A 69 -20.20 4.96 -2.44
C ASN A 69 -20.32 4.46 -3.89
N LEU A 70 -19.63 3.36 -4.24
CA LEU A 70 -19.72 2.75 -5.57
C LEU A 70 -20.63 1.53 -5.52
N LYS A 71 -21.92 1.73 -5.87
CA LYS A 71 -22.76 0.61 -6.30
C LYS A 71 -22.08 -0.06 -7.48
N LEU A 72 -21.87 -1.37 -7.38
CA LEU A 72 -21.11 -2.17 -8.34
C LEU A 72 -21.65 -2.12 -9.79
N ASP A 73 -22.84 -1.57 -10.05
CA ASP A 73 -23.40 -1.44 -11.40
C ASP A 73 -23.08 -0.10 -12.12
N GLU A 74 -22.59 0.95 -11.43
CA GLU A 74 -22.34 2.28 -12.03
C GLU A 74 -20.86 2.55 -12.39
N ARG A 75 -20.07 1.48 -12.62
CA ARG A 75 -18.60 1.49 -12.57
C ARG A 75 -17.89 2.41 -13.59
N ALA A 76 -18.29 2.45 -14.86
CA ALA A 76 -17.42 3.06 -15.89
C ALA A 76 -17.16 4.58 -15.71
N THR A 77 -18.12 5.33 -15.17
CA THR A 77 -18.00 6.80 -15.02
C THR A 77 -17.36 7.22 -13.70
N LYS A 78 -17.57 6.47 -12.61
CA LYS A 78 -17.06 6.83 -11.28
C LYS A 78 -15.61 6.37 -11.01
N TRP A 79 -15.09 5.37 -11.73
CA TRP A 79 -13.70 4.93 -11.58
C TRP A 79 -12.68 5.78 -12.34
N LYS A 80 -13.13 6.56 -13.33
CA LYS A 80 -12.24 7.38 -14.16
C LYS A 80 -11.53 8.50 -13.38
N PRO A 81 -12.21 9.27 -12.50
CA PRO A 81 -11.53 10.24 -11.64
C PRO A 81 -10.52 9.59 -10.69
N LEU A 82 -10.78 8.35 -10.24
CA LEU A 82 -9.94 7.62 -9.32
C LEU A 82 -8.68 7.02 -9.95
N GLU A 83 -8.59 6.94 -11.27
CA GLU A 83 -7.45 6.29 -11.95
C GLU A 83 -6.10 6.95 -11.60
N PHE A 84 -6.01 8.27 -11.69
CA PHE A 84 -4.79 9.00 -11.37
C PHE A 84 -4.40 8.88 -9.88
N PRO A 85 -5.28 9.20 -8.91
CA PRO A 85 -4.91 9.15 -7.50
C PRO A 85 -4.59 7.72 -7.04
N LEU A 86 -5.31 6.70 -7.52
CA LEU A 86 -4.97 5.30 -7.23
C LEU A 86 -3.63 4.87 -7.84
N ARG A 87 -3.27 5.38 -9.02
CA ARG A 87 -1.96 5.09 -9.62
C ARG A 87 -0.82 5.67 -8.80
N GLU A 88 -0.94 6.91 -8.32
CA GLU A 88 0.09 7.52 -7.46
C GLU A 88 0.15 6.82 -6.10
N LEU A 89 -0.99 6.46 -5.52
CA LEU A 89 -1.04 5.67 -4.29
C LEU A 89 -0.38 4.30 -4.46
N CYS A 90 -0.58 3.63 -5.60
CA CYS A 90 0.10 2.38 -5.94
C CYS A 90 1.63 2.54 -5.98
N ARG A 91 2.15 3.67 -6.48
CA ARG A 91 3.59 3.97 -6.41
C ARG A 91 4.06 4.11 -4.96
N VAL A 92 3.34 4.84 -4.12
CA VAL A 92 3.66 4.98 -2.69
C VAL A 92 3.75 3.61 -2.00
N PHE A 93 2.79 2.73 -2.27
CA PHE A 93 2.79 1.37 -1.71
C PHE A 93 4.02 0.57 -2.16
N LYS A 94 4.39 0.65 -3.44
CA LYS A 94 5.58 -0.01 -3.99
C LYS A 94 6.87 0.51 -3.36
N GLU A 95 6.99 1.82 -3.17
CA GLU A 95 8.16 2.40 -2.52
C GLU A 95 8.28 1.95 -1.05
N GLY A 96 7.17 1.89 -0.32
CA GLY A 96 7.19 1.35 1.05
C GLY A 96 7.52 -0.14 1.12
N GLU A 97 7.08 -0.93 0.13
CA GLU A 97 7.49 -2.33 -0.02
C GLU A 97 9.00 -2.47 -0.25
N LEU A 98 9.57 -1.65 -1.13
CA LEU A 98 11.02 -1.64 -1.39
C LEU A 98 11.81 -1.27 -0.13
N TYR A 99 11.34 -0.29 0.64
CA TYR A 99 11.97 0.08 1.91
C TYR A 99 11.98 -1.08 2.91
N ILE A 100 10.85 -1.77 3.08
CA ILE A 100 10.76 -2.92 4.00
C ILE A 100 11.66 -4.07 3.52
N LYS A 101 11.68 -4.37 2.22
CA LYS A 101 12.62 -5.36 1.64
C LYS A 101 14.07 -4.99 1.93
N HIS A 102 14.42 -3.72 1.81
CA HIS A 102 15.77 -3.23 2.06
C HIS A 102 16.18 -3.39 3.54
N CYS A 103 15.25 -3.14 4.47
CA CYS A 103 15.46 -3.31 5.91
C CYS A 103 15.54 -4.79 6.34
N LEU A 104 14.85 -5.68 5.62
CA LEU A 104 14.88 -7.13 5.86
C LEU A 104 16.13 -7.80 5.26
N ASP A 105 16.70 -7.24 4.19
CA ASP A 105 17.86 -7.82 3.52
C ASP A 105 19.13 -7.76 4.40
N SER A 106 19.66 -8.93 4.72
CA SER A 106 20.84 -9.12 5.58
C SER A 106 22.17 -8.76 4.92
N LYS A 107 22.18 -8.48 3.60
CA LYS A 107 23.40 -8.11 2.88
C LYS A 107 23.91 -6.73 3.31
N ASP A 108 25.22 -6.59 3.49
CA ASP A 108 25.90 -5.34 3.84
C ASP A 108 25.38 -4.66 5.13
N TRP A 109 24.98 -5.48 6.10
CA TRP A 109 24.45 -5.11 7.41
C TRP A 109 25.18 -3.92 8.07
N TRP A 110 26.51 -3.97 8.11
CA TRP A 110 27.31 -2.92 8.75
C TRP A 110 27.13 -1.55 8.08
N GLY A 111 27.17 -1.51 6.74
CA GLY A 111 26.95 -0.27 5.98
C GLY A 111 25.52 0.23 6.12
N LYS A 112 24.53 -0.68 6.08
CA LYS A 112 23.12 -0.36 6.28
C LYS A 112 22.83 0.18 7.68
N SER A 113 23.45 -0.38 8.73
CA SER A 113 23.22 0.08 10.10
C SER A 113 23.66 1.54 10.29
N LEU A 114 24.72 1.96 9.61
CA LEU A 114 25.22 3.34 9.68
C LEU A 114 24.30 4.32 8.94
N THR A 115 23.79 3.94 7.77
CA THR A 115 22.93 4.81 6.95
C THR A 115 21.47 4.81 7.38
N LEU A 116 20.93 3.66 7.80
CA LEU A 116 19.51 3.49 8.14
C LEU A 116 19.19 3.80 9.60
N SER A 117 20.13 3.73 10.54
CA SER A 117 19.83 3.99 11.95
C SER A 117 19.40 5.43 12.24
N GLN A 118 19.82 6.39 11.41
CA GLN A 118 19.40 7.79 11.48
C GLN A 118 18.30 8.14 10.46
N ASN A 119 17.89 7.16 9.65
CA ASN A 119 16.97 7.37 8.55
C ASN A 119 15.54 7.61 9.07
N ARG A 120 14.94 8.69 8.57
CA ARG A 120 13.59 9.14 8.91
C ARG A 120 12.60 8.97 7.75
N ASP A 121 13.01 8.29 6.68
CA ASP A 121 12.25 8.15 5.43
C ASP A 121 10.90 7.48 5.66
N CYS A 122 10.76 6.64 6.68
CA CYS A 122 9.45 6.13 7.10
C CYS A 122 8.41 7.25 7.27
N VAL A 123 8.75 8.31 8.00
CA VAL A 123 7.84 9.41 8.28
C VAL A 123 7.96 10.48 7.21
N GLU A 124 9.18 10.92 6.92
CA GLU A 124 9.47 12.07 6.05
C GLU A 124 9.19 11.78 4.57
N PHE A 125 9.18 10.52 4.16
CA PHE A 125 8.92 10.13 2.77
C PHE A 125 7.69 9.22 2.63
N HIS A 126 7.66 8.04 3.24
CA HIS A 126 6.61 7.05 2.97
C HIS A 126 5.25 7.46 3.52
N ILE A 127 5.18 7.84 4.80
CA ILE A 127 3.94 8.32 5.43
C ILE A 127 3.55 9.69 4.84
N HIS A 128 4.51 10.61 4.65
CA HIS A 128 4.26 11.89 4.00
C HIS A 128 3.59 11.71 2.63
N ASN A 129 4.18 10.90 1.74
CA ASN A 129 3.64 10.70 0.39
C ASN A 129 2.27 10.01 0.43
N LEU A 130 2.07 9.05 1.34
CA LEU A 130 0.74 8.47 1.55
C LEU A 130 -0.27 9.55 1.90
N LEU A 131 0.02 10.39 2.89
CA LEU A 131 -0.89 11.45 3.35
C LEU A 131 -1.11 12.55 2.30
N CYS A 132 -0.20 12.72 1.34
CA CYS A 132 -0.40 13.64 0.21
C CYS A 132 -1.36 13.08 -0.86
N TYR A 133 -1.29 11.79 -1.16
CA TYR A 133 -2.12 11.18 -2.22
C TYR A 133 -3.42 10.55 -1.71
N PHE A 134 -3.49 10.20 -0.42
CA PHE A 134 -4.66 9.59 0.19
C PHE A 134 -5.93 10.47 0.12
N PRO A 135 -5.89 11.80 0.44
CA PRO A 135 -7.08 12.65 0.36
C PRO A 135 -7.68 12.68 -1.05
N ALA A 136 -6.84 12.69 -2.09
CA ALA A 136 -7.30 12.69 -3.48
C ALA A 136 -8.07 11.41 -3.88
N VAL A 137 -7.91 10.31 -3.14
CA VAL A 137 -8.72 9.08 -3.33
C VAL A 137 -10.04 9.17 -2.56
N ILE A 138 -10.02 9.74 -1.35
CA ILE A 138 -11.20 9.82 -0.48
C ILE A 138 -12.18 10.92 -0.94
N GLU A 139 -11.68 12.02 -1.49
CA GLU A 139 -12.49 13.19 -1.89
C GLU A 139 -13.03 13.11 -3.33
N ALA A 140 -12.65 12.08 -4.10
CA ALA A 140 -12.99 11.93 -5.52
C ALA A 140 -14.32 11.20 -5.76
#